data_AF-A0A2C8YND9-F1
#
_entry.id   AF-A0A2C8YND9-F1
#
_cell.length_a   1.000
_cell.length_b   1.000
_cell.length_c   1.000
_cell.angle_alpha   90.00
_cell.angle_beta   90.00
_cell.angle_gamma   90.00
#
_symmetry.space_group_name_H-M   'P 1'
#
loop_
_entity.id
_entity.type
_entity.pdbx_description
1 polymer ?
#
loop_
_entity_poly.entity_id
_entity_poly.type
_entity_poly.pdbx_seq_one_letter_code
_entity_poly.pdbx_strand_id
1 'polypeptide(L)'
;MTSRVIPAIAAATLAIEAVVVGVTVANARPLLLPVTVDLDDGITLATVNLGVAAIVLLAFSALCRGVSALWPAQVIRWIEWSQVSAVTVFLIAQLNGIRDLAALVVLYSLTAAARLFLLLHDRSGGRWPFA
;
A
#
# COMPACT_ATOMS: atom_id res chain seq x y z
N MET A 1 -7.71 -16.92 24.37
CA MET A 1 -6.38 -17.26 23.82
C MET A 1 -6.12 -16.56 22.46
N THR A 2 -6.86 -15.51 22.06
CA THR A 2 -7.14 -15.35 20.61
C THR A 2 -6.95 -13.96 19.99
N SER A 3 -6.50 -12.92 20.71
CA SER A 3 -6.33 -11.58 20.09
C SER A 3 -4.99 -11.39 19.36
N ARG A 4 -3.91 -12.04 19.82
CA ARG A 4 -2.55 -11.86 19.27
C ARG A 4 -2.16 -12.91 18.22
N VAL A 5 -2.83 -14.06 18.20
CA VAL A 5 -2.50 -15.18 17.31
C VAL A 5 -2.85 -14.85 15.85
N ILE A 6 -4.01 -14.24 15.60
CA ILE A 6 -4.45 -13.86 14.25
C ILE A 6 -3.47 -12.89 13.58
N PRO A 7 -3.09 -11.75 14.18
CA PRO A 7 -2.12 -10.85 13.55
C PRO A 7 -0.74 -11.50 13.39
N ALA A 8 -0.33 -12.40 14.29
CA ALA A 8 0.92 -13.14 14.15
C ALA A 8 0.91 -14.11 12.96
N ILE A 9 -0.16 -14.87 12.77
CA ILE A 9 -0.33 -15.75 11.61
C ILE A 9 -0.33 -14.93 10.32
N ALA A 10 -1.10 -13.83 10.28
CA ALA A 10 -1.14 -12.95 9.11
C ALA A 10 0.25 -12.37 8.78
N ALA A 11 1.02 -11.96 9.81
CA ALA A 11 2.38 -11.48 9.63
C ALA A 11 3.30 -12.55 9.03
N ALA A 12 3.22 -13.78 9.54
CA ALA A 12 4.00 -14.90 9.04
C ALA A 12 3.65 -15.25 7.59
N THR A 13 2.36 -15.32 7.26
CA THR A 13 1.90 -15.58 5.88
C THR A 13 2.40 -14.51 4.92
N LEU A 14 2.23 -13.23 5.24
CA LEU A 14 2.69 -12.13 4.38
C LEU A 14 4.22 -12.11 4.22
N ALA A 15 4.96 -12.46 5.28
CA ALA A 15 6.41 -12.60 5.20
C ALA A 15 6.83 -13.75 4.27
N ILE A 16 6.13 -14.89 4.35
CA ILE A 16 6.34 -16.02 3.43
C ILE A 16 6.03 -15.61 1.99
N GLU A 17 4.90 -14.94 1.75
CA GLU A 17 4.55 -14.42 0.42
C GLU A 17 5.61 -13.44 -0.11
N ALA A 18 6.11 -12.53 0.73
CA ALA A 18 7.17 -11.61 0.34
C ALA A 18 8.44 -12.35 -0.11
N VAL A 19 8.82 -13.43 0.59
CA VAL A 19 9.96 -14.27 0.21
C VAL A 19 9.69 -15.02 -1.09
N VAL A 20 8.53 -15.66 -1.24
CA VAL A 20 8.17 -16.42 -2.45
C VAL A 20 8.12 -15.50 -3.67
N VAL A 21 7.48 -14.34 -3.55
CA VAL A 21 7.46 -13.31 -4.60
C VAL A 21 8.87 -12.81 -4.86
N GLY A 22 9.68 -12.58 -3.82
CA GLY A 22 11.09 -12.18 -3.95
C GLY A 22 11.92 -13.15 -4.79
N VAL A 23 11.85 -14.45 -4.48
CA VAL A 23 12.52 -15.50 -5.25
C VAL A 23 12.00 -15.55 -6.69
N THR A 24 10.69 -15.42 -6.87
CA THR A 24 10.07 -15.44 -8.21
C THR A 24 10.54 -14.25 -9.05
N VAL A 25 10.55 -13.05 -8.47
CA VAL A 25 10.98 -11.81 -9.13
C VAL A 25 12.48 -11.85 -9.44
N ALA A 26 13.31 -12.43 -8.57
CA ALA A 26 14.75 -12.59 -8.81
C ALA A 26 15.06 -13.47 -10.04
N ASN A 27 14.15 -14.36 -10.42
CA ASN A 27 14.28 -15.25 -11.58
C ASN A 27 13.47 -14.78 -12.80
N ALA A 28 12.71 -13.68 -12.68
CA ALA A 28 11.85 -13.17 -13.73
C ALA A 28 12.45 -11.93 -14.41
N ARG A 29 11.92 -11.58 -15.59
CA ARG A 29 12.26 -10.29 -16.22
C ARG A 29 11.60 -9.15 -15.44
N PRO A 30 12.34 -8.10 -15.07
CA PRO A 30 11.77 -6.99 -14.30
C PRO A 30 10.74 -6.23 -15.15
N LEU A 31 9.53 -6.05 -14.61
CA LEU A 31 8.54 -5.16 -15.18
C LEU A 31 8.77 -3.75 -14.60
N LEU A 32 9.34 -2.88 -15.42
CA LEU A 32 9.62 -1.49 -15.08
C LEU A 32 8.52 -0.60 -15.65
N LEU A 33 7.83 0.13 -14.77
CA LEU A 33 6.76 1.04 -15.12
C LEU A 33 7.31 2.48 -15.02
N PRO A 34 7.34 3.24 -16.12
CA PRO A 34 7.88 4.59 -16.11
C PRO A 34 6.89 5.56 -15.44
N VAL A 35 7.44 6.48 -14.67
CA VAL A 35 6.73 7.63 -14.11
C VAL A 35 7.22 8.87 -14.83
N THR A 36 6.30 9.56 -15.50
CA THR A 36 6.56 10.73 -16.34
C THR A 36 6.01 11.98 -15.67
N VAL A 37 6.60 13.12 -16.00
CA VAL A 37 5.99 14.42 -15.75
C VAL A 37 5.83 15.14 -17.07
N ASP A 38 4.64 15.72 -17.26
CA ASP A 38 4.34 16.53 -18.44
C ASP A 38 4.99 17.92 -18.28
N LEU A 39 6.23 18.03 -18.74
CA LEU A 39 6.99 19.27 -18.87
C LEU A 39 7.34 19.44 -20.35
N ASP A 40 6.37 19.93 -21.13
CA ASP A 40 6.41 20.25 -22.58
C ASP A 40 6.86 19.13 -23.56
N ASP A 41 7.61 18.11 -23.12
CA ASP A 41 8.14 16.99 -23.91
C ASP A 41 7.99 15.62 -23.20
N GLY A 42 7.27 15.55 -22.06
CA GLY A 42 6.99 14.30 -21.35
C GLY A 42 8.25 13.57 -20.85
N ILE A 43 8.90 14.13 -19.82
CA ILE A 43 10.16 13.61 -19.29
C ILE A 43 9.90 12.44 -18.33
N THR A 44 10.64 11.33 -18.48
CA THR A 44 10.62 10.23 -17.51
C THR A 44 11.45 10.60 -16.29
N LEU A 45 10.84 10.68 -15.12
CA LEU A 45 11.51 11.01 -13.86
C LEU A 45 12.04 9.79 -13.12
N ALA A 46 11.27 8.71 -13.11
CA ALA A 46 11.58 7.51 -12.35
C ALA A 46 11.02 6.26 -13.03
N THR A 47 11.50 5.11 -12.59
CA THR A 47 10.93 3.82 -12.97
C THR A 47 10.57 3.03 -11.72
N VAL A 48 9.38 2.45 -11.71
CA VAL A 48 8.88 1.60 -10.64
C VAL A 48 9.04 0.15 -11.06
N ASN A 49 9.84 -0.62 -10.33
CA ASN A 49 9.88 -2.06 -10.50
C ASN A 49 8.67 -2.68 -9.80
N LEU A 50 7.73 -3.22 -10.58
CA LEU A 50 6.48 -3.77 -10.05
C LEU A 50 6.73 -4.93 -9.07
N GLY A 51 7.70 -5.80 -9.37
CA GLY A 51 8.04 -6.92 -8.51
C GLY A 51 8.55 -6.45 -7.15
N VAL A 52 9.45 -5.46 -7.15
CA VAL A 52 9.96 -4.86 -5.92
C VAL A 52 8.85 -4.14 -5.15
N ALA A 53 7.97 -3.41 -5.84
CA ALA A 53 6.83 -2.74 -5.21
C ALA A 53 5.90 -3.74 -4.50
N ALA A 54 5.60 -4.89 -5.13
CA ALA A 54 4.81 -5.95 -4.51
C ALA A 54 5.48 -6.53 -3.25
N ILE A 55 6.79 -6.81 -3.32
CA ILE A 55 7.57 -7.30 -2.17
C ILE A 55 7.54 -6.29 -1.02
N VAL A 56 7.73 -5.01 -1.31
CA VAL A 56 7.69 -3.93 -0.31
C VAL A 56 6.32 -3.85 0.37
N LEU A 57 5.23 -3.99 -0.39
CA LEU A 57 3.88 -3.98 0.19
C LEU A 57 3.62 -5.17 1.11
N LEU A 58 4.05 -6.37 0.71
CA LEU A 58 3.92 -7.57 1.53
C LEU A 58 4.77 -7.47 2.80
N ALA A 59 6.02 -7.02 2.67
CA ALA A 59 6.92 -6.83 3.80
C ALA A 59 6.43 -5.75 4.77
N PHE A 60 5.92 -4.63 4.26
CA PHE A 60 5.33 -3.56 5.08
C PHE A 60 4.09 -4.06 5.84
N SER A 61 3.21 -4.79 5.15
CA SER A 61 2.02 -5.37 5.78
C SER A 61 2.40 -6.40 6.85
N ALA A 62 3.39 -7.27 6.56
CA ALA A 62 3.93 -8.23 7.52
C ALA A 62 4.47 -7.54 8.78
N LEU A 63 5.21 -6.44 8.61
CA LEU A 63 5.73 -5.63 9.72
C LEU A 63 4.58 -5.03 10.54
N CYS A 64 3.60 -4.39 9.91
CA CYS A 64 2.44 -3.82 10.60
C CYS A 64 1.65 -4.88 11.40
N ARG A 65 1.47 -6.08 10.84
CA ARG A 65 0.80 -7.21 11.50
C ARG A 65 1.63 -7.78 12.65
N GLY A 66 2.95 -7.87 12.48
CA GLY A 66 3.88 -8.29 13.52
C GLY A 66 3.88 -7.33 14.72
N VAL A 67 3.96 -6.02 14.44
CA VAL A 67 3.83 -4.98 15.48
C VAL A 67 2.46 -5.06 16.16
N SER A 68 1.38 -5.25 15.41
CA SER A 68 0.02 -5.39 15.97
C SER A 68 -0.14 -6.63 16.86
N ALA A 69 0.63 -7.70 16.63
CA ALA A 69 0.65 -8.88 17.49
C ALA A 69 1.34 -8.62 18.84
N LEU A 70 2.33 -7.71 18.88
CA LEU A 70 3.03 -7.29 20.09
C LEU A 70 2.26 -6.20 20.84
N TRP A 71 1.82 -5.19 20.11
CA TRP A 71 1.09 -4.02 20.59
C TRP A 71 -0.17 -3.79 19.76
N PRO A 72 -1.34 -4.26 20.22
CA PRO A 72 -2.59 -4.12 19.49
C PRO A 72 -3.06 -2.66 19.48
N ALA A 73 -2.64 -1.91 18.46
CA ALA A 73 -3.04 -0.53 18.23
C ALA A 73 -3.86 -0.41 16.94
N GLN A 74 -5.14 -0.05 17.07
CA GLN A 74 -6.06 0.14 15.94
C GLN A 74 -5.54 1.14 14.91
N VAL A 75 -4.75 2.12 15.35
CA VAL A 75 -4.13 3.12 14.47
C VAL A 75 -3.17 2.50 13.45
N ILE A 76 -2.37 1.50 13.86
CA ILE A 76 -1.42 0.82 12.96
C ILE A 76 -2.16 0.19 11.79
N ARG A 77 -3.31 -0.42 12.05
CA ARG A 77 -4.17 -1.03 11.02
C ARG A 77 -4.68 0.00 10.01
N TRP A 78 -5.06 1.19 10.46
CA TRP A 78 -5.52 2.27 9.58
C TRP A 78 -4.38 2.86 8.74
N ILE A 79 -3.19 2.98 9.32
CA ILE A 79 -1.98 3.39 8.59
C ILE A 79 -1.65 2.34 7.52
N GLU A 80 -1.61 1.06 7.89
CA GLU A 80 -1.33 -0.03 6.96
C GLU A 80 -2.33 -0.02 5.79
N TRP A 81 -3.63 0.04 6.08
CA TRP A 81 -4.65 0.05 5.04
C TRP A 81 -4.59 1.29 4.16
N SER A 82 -4.26 2.47 4.68
CA SER A 82 -4.16 3.67 3.86
C SER A 82 -3.00 3.58 2.87
N GLN A 83 -1.82 3.14 3.32
CA GLN A 83 -0.66 3.04 2.45
C GLN A 83 -0.80 1.89 1.45
N VAL A 84 -1.17 0.69 1.91
CA VAL A 84 -1.27 -0.50 1.05
C VAL A 84 -2.32 -0.32 -0.05
N SER A 85 -3.50 0.22 0.28
CA SER A 85 -4.53 0.45 -0.73
C SER A 85 -4.14 1.55 -1.71
N ALA A 86 -3.55 2.65 -1.24
CA ALA A 86 -3.12 3.74 -2.10
C ALA A 86 -2.01 3.32 -3.08
N VAL A 87 -0.98 2.59 -2.63
CA VAL A 87 0.06 2.07 -3.53
C VAL A 87 -0.54 1.02 -4.48
N THR A 88 -1.46 0.18 -4.02
CA THR A 88 -2.09 -0.82 -4.91
C THR A 88 -2.85 -0.13 -6.05
N VAL A 89 -3.65 0.89 -5.77
CA VAL A 89 -4.35 1.69 -6.80
C VAL A 89 -3.36 2.38 -7.73
N PHE A 90 -2.27 2.94 -7.18
CA PHE A 90 -1.18 3.55 -7.95
C PHE A 90 -0.52 2.56 -8.93
N LEU A 91 -0.27 1.31 -8.52
CA LEU A 91 0.30 0.27 -9.38
C LEU A 91 -0.70 -0.20 -10.43
N ILE A 92 -1.97 -0.37 -10.07
CA ILE A 92 -3.05 -0.73 -11.02
C ILE A 92 -3.19 0.37 -12.07
N ALA A 93 -3.14 1.64 -11.70
CA ALA A 93 -3.19 2.76 -12.63
C ALA A 93 -2.04 2.72 -13.65
N GLN A 94 -0.81 2.45 -13.19
CA GLN A 94 0.34 2.28 -14.08
C GLN A 94 0.21 1.07 -15.01
N LEU A 95 -0.35 -0.04 -14.54
CA LEU A 95 -0.66 -1.20 -15.39
C LEU A 95 -1.68 -0.88 -16.49
N ASN A 96 -2.57 0.09 -16.25
CA ASN A 96 -3.52 0.60 -17.23
C ASN A 96 -2.93 1.71 -18.12
N GLY A 97 -1.64 2.01 -18.00
CA GLY A 97 -0.93 2.98 -18.84
C GLY A 97 -0.89 4.41 -18.29
N ILE A 98 -1.42 4.68 -17.09
CA ILE A 98 -1.30 6.00 -16.46
C ILE A 98 0.13 6.15 -15.92
N ARG A 99 0.90 7.07 -16.53
CA ARG A 99 2.31 7.29 -16.19
C ARG A 99 2.58 8.67 -15.59
N ASP A 100 1.64 9.61 -15.75
CA ASP A 100 1.78 10.96 -15.24
C ASP A 100 1.83 10.99 -13.71
N LEU A 101 2.89 11.59 -13.15
CA LEU A 101 3.13 11.68 -11.72
C LEU A 101 2.00 12.44 -11.01
N ALA A 102 1.48 13.51 -11.59
CA ALA A 102 0.45 14.31 -10.95
C ALA A 102 -0.83 13.48 -10.79
N ALA A 103 -1.27 12.80 -11.85
CA ALA A 103 -2.40 11.86 -11.81
C ALA A 103 -2.18 10.75 -10.77
N LEU A 104 -0.98 10.15 -10.75
CA LEU A 104 -0.66 9.06 -9.84
C LEU A 104 -0.61 9.51 -8.37
N VAL A 105 -0.06 10.69 -8.06
CA VAL A 105 -0.03 11.26 -6.71
C VAL A 105 -1.44 11.62 -6.24
N VAL A 106 -2.29 12.14 -7.13
CA VAL A 106 -3.70 12.41 -6.82
C VAL A 106 -4.44 11.11 -6.49
N LEU A 107 -4.29 10.05 -7.30
CA LEU A 107 -4.91 8.75 -7.02
C LEU A 107 -4.44 8.16 -5.69
N TYR A 108 -3.14 8.25 -5.41
CA TYR A 108 -2.57 7.83 -4.14
C TYR A 108 -3.18 8.57 -2.96
N SER A 109 -3.11 9.91 -2.99
CA SER A 109 -3.57 10.76 -1.89
C SER A 109 -5.07 10.63 -1.64
N LEU A 110 -5.89 10.55 -2.70
CA LEU A 110 -7.33 10.38 -2.58
C LEU A 110 -7.69 9.03 -1.93
N THR A 111 -7.01 7.95 -2.34
CA THR A 111 -7.23 6.61 -1.77
C THR A 111 -6.81 6.56 -0.30
N ALA A 112 -5.65 7.14 0.04
CA ALA A 112 -5.17 7.22 1.42
C ALA A 112 -6.11 8.07 2.29
N ALA A 113 -6.55 9.23 1.78
CA ALA A 113 -7.47 10.13 2.47
C ALA A 113 -8.83 9.47 2.73
N ALA A 114 -9.37 8.73 1.76
CA ALA A 114 -10.63 7.99 1.95
C ALA A 114 -10.55 7.01 3.12
N ARG A 115 -9.41 6.30 3.28
CA ARG A 115 -9.19 5.39 4.42
C ARG A 115 -9.08 6.13 5.75
N LEU A 116 -8.37 7.26 5.77
CA LEU A 116 -8.23 8.07 7.00
C LEU A 116 -9.53 8.77 7.38
N PHE A 117 -10.38 9.11 6.42
CA PHE A 117 -11.72 9.64 6.68
C PHE A 117 -12.60 8.62 7.41
N LEU A 118 -12.52 7.34 7.04
CA LEU A 118 -13.21 6.27 7.76
C LEU A 118 -12.69 6.11 9.20
N LEU A 119 -11.39 6.29 9.44
CA LEU A 119 -10.84 6.34 10.80
C LEU A 119 -11.44 7.51 11.60
N LEU A 120 -11.56 8.70 11.00
CA LEU A 120 -12.16 9.85 11.67
C LEU A 120 -13.63 9.61 11.98
N HIS A 121 -14.36 8.97 11.07
CA HIS A 121 -15.76 8.59 11.27
C HIS A 121 -15.94 7.58 12.42
N ASP A 122 -15.09 6.56 12.48
CA ASP A 122 -15.07 5.58 13.58
C ASP A 122 -14.79 6.27 14.93
N ARG A 123 -13.89 7.25 14.94
CA ARG A 123 -13.59 8.03 16.16
C ARG A 123 -14.64 9.05 16.55
N SER A 124 -15.43 9.57 15.61
CA SER A 124 -16.51 10.51 15.92
C SER A 124 -17.77 9.81 16.46
N GLY A 125 -17.78 8.47 16.50
CA GLY A 125 -18.93 7.69 17.00
C GLY A 125 -20.19 7.93 16.18
N GLY A 126 -20.04 8.25 14.89
CA GLY A 126 -21.16 8.56 13.99
C GLY A 126 -21.82 9.93 14.18
N ARG A 127 -21.33 10.78 15.10
CA ARG A 127 -21.80 12.17 15.24
C ARG A 127 -21.06 13.06 14.25
N TRP A 128 -21.64 13.24 13.06
CA TRP A 128 -21.15 14.24 12.11
C TRP A 128 -21.70 15.63 12.46
N PRO A 129 -20.87 16.68 12.59
CA PRO A 129 -21.32 18.06 12.76
C PRO A 129 -22.16 18.63 11.60
N PHE A 130 -22.36 17.87 10.52
CA PHE A 130 -23.16 18.24 9.35
C PHE A 130 -24.44 17.42 9.20
N ALA A 131 -24.75 16.56 10.19
CA ALA A 131 -26.00 15.81 10.25
C ALA A 131 -27.07 16.56 11.04
#